data_AF-A0A0R3R2X2-F1
#
_entry.id   AF-A0A0R3R2X2-F1
#
_cell.length_a   1.000
_cell.length_b   1.000
_cell.length_c   1.000
_cell.angle_alpha   90.00
_cell.angle_beta   90.00
_cell.angle_gamma   90.00
#
_symmetry.space_group_name_H-M   'P 1'
#
loop_
_entity.id
_entity.type
_entity.pdbx_description
1 polymer ?
#
loop_
_entity_poly.entity_id
_entity_poly.type
_entity_poly.pdbx_seq_one_letter_code
_entity_poly.pdbx_strand_id
1 'polypeptide(L)' 'MGVNRIWVHQTLRRRGIAALLLDHARSYFVSSDSVPREMLAFSSLTDSGLAFARNYISGGKVLLYNLNPETCH' A
#
# COMPACT_ATOMS: atom_id res chain seq x y z
N MET A 1 6.42 -5.25 -3.13
CA MET A 1 6.81 -3.85 -2.85
C MET A 1 6.32 -3.46 -1.47
N GLY A 2 7.19 -2.91 -0.62
CA GLY A 2 6.82 -2.42 0.71
C GLY A 2 6.41 -0.95 0.68
N VAL A 3 5.22 -0.64 1.18
CA VAL A 3 4.68 0.72 1.35
C VAL A 3 4.95 1.17 2.78
N ASN A 4 5.97 2.00 2.95
CA ASN A 4 6.33 2.58 4.25
C ASN A 4 5.31 3.64 4.69
N ARG A 5 4.95 4.55 3.79
CA ARG A 5 3.97 5.61 4.03
C ARG A 5 3.20 5.91 2.75
N ILE A 6 1.91 6.15 2.92
CA ILE A 6 1.06 6.76 1.90
C ILE A 6 0.12 7.74 2.60
N TRP A 7 -0.04 8.92 2.04
CA TRP A 7 -0.87 9.95 2.63
C TRP A 7 -1.54 10.78 1.54
N VAL A 8 -2.79 11.15 1.81
CA VAL A 8 -3.55 12.10 1.00
C VAL A 8 -4.17 13.11 1.96
N HIS A 9 -4.03 14.38 1.62
CA HIS A 9 -4.63 15.48 2.38
C HIS A 9 -6.13 15.22 2.60
N GLN A 10 -6.62 15.49 3.81
CA GLN A 10 -7.94 15.05 4.25
C GLN A 10 -9.07 15.52 3.32
N THR A 11 -9.03 16.76 2.84
CA THR A 11 -10.04 17.33 1.94
C THR A 11 -10.01 16.75 0.52
N LEU A 12 -8.95 16.01 0.18
CA LEU A 12 -8.74 15.40 -1.13
C LEU A 12 -8.90 13.87 -1.10
N ARG A 13 -9.22 13.28 0.06
CA ARG A 13 -9.48 11.84 0.19
C ARG A 13 -10.72 11.41 -0.60
N ARG A 14 -10.82 10.10 -0.86
CA ARG A 14 -11.92 9.47 -1.63
C ARG A 14 -12.07 9.95 -3.09
N ARG A 15 -11.05 10.61 -3.63
CA ARG A 15 -10.95 11.03 -5.04
C ARG A 15 -10.01 10.16 -5.90
N GLY A 16 -9.68 8.96 -5.43
CA GLY A 16 -8.79 8.03 -6.14
C GLY A 16 -7.28 8.33 -6.04
N ILE A 17 -6.88 9.45 -5.43
CA ILE A 17 -5.46 9.89 -5.37
C ILE A 17 -4.52 8.81 -4.80
N ALA A 18 -4.88 8.18 -3.67
CA ALA A 18 -4.05 7.14 -3.07
C ALA A 18 -3.89 5.91 -3.98
N ALA A 19 -4.94 5.54 -4.74
CA ALA A 19 -4.89 4.45 -5.69
C ALA A 19 -3.98 4.80 -6.87
N LEU A 20 -4.12 6.03 -7.41
CA LEU A 20 -3.28 6.54 -8.49
C LEU A 20 -1.80 6.55 -8.11
N LEU A 21 -1.46 7.02 -6.90
CA LEU A 21 -0.09 6.99 -6.39
C LEU A 21 0.47 5.57 -6.35
N LEU A 22 -0.32 4.58 -5.90
CA LEU A 22 0.12 3.19 -5.87
C LEU A 22 0.19 2.54 -7.24
N ASP A 23 -0.74 2.80 -8.15
CA ASP A 23 -0.70 2.28 -9.51
C ASP A 23 0.58 2.75 -10.23
N HIS A 24 0.96 4.01 -10.05
CA HIS A 24 2.24 4.53 -10.54
C HIS A 24 3.42 3.87 -9.81
N ALA A 25 3.45 3.89 -8.48
CA ALA A 25 4.56 3.31 -7.73
C ALA A 25 4.82 1.86 -8.15
N ARG A 26 3.78 1.03 -8.27
CA ARG A 26 3.87 -0.36 -8.73
C ARG A 26 4.46 -0.51 -10.11
N SER A 27 4.07 0.38 -11.03
CA SER A 27 4.49 0.32 -12.44
C SER A 27 5.92 0.78 -12.66
N TYR A 28 6.50 1.55 -11.73
CA TYR A 28 7.88 2.06 -11.81
C TYR A 28 8.82 1.46 -10.76
N PHE A 29 8.34 0.58 -9.87
CA PHE A 29 9.16 0.03 -8.79
C PHE A 29 10.22 -0.96 -9.28
N VAL A 30 9.93 -1.72 -10.34
CA VAL A 30 10.87 -2.65 -10.98
C VAL A 30 10.88 -2.40 -12.49
N SER A 31 12.01 -2.65 -13.14
CA SER A 31 12.22 -2.34 -14.57
C SER A 31 11.39 -3.18 -15.52
N SER A 32 10.89 -4.33 -15.06
CA SER A 32 10.41 -5.39 -15.95
C SER A 32 8.89 -5.40 -16.12
N ASP A 33 8.13 -5.10 -15.06
CA ASP A 33 6.66 -5.14 -15.06
C ASP A 33 6.06 -4.42 -13.83
N SER A 34 4.75 -4.15 -13.86
CA SER A 34 4.04 -3.61 -12.70
C SER A 34 3.92 -4.64 -11.57
N VAL A 35 4.29 -4.27 -10.36
CA VAL A 35 4.16 -5.13 -9.17
C VAL A 35 2.68 -5.51 -8.96
N PRO A 36 2.31 -6.80 -8.83
CA PRO A 36 0.92 -7.20 -8.54
C PRO A 36 0.39 -6.62 -7.23
N ARG A 37 -0.93 -6.38 -7.11
CA ARG A 37 -1.55 -5.77 -5.91
C ARG A 37 -1.39 -6.65 -4.68
N GLU A 38 -1.40 -7.95 -4.90
CA GLU A 38 -1.29 -9.01 -3.90
C GLU A 38 0.14 -9.11 -3.35
N MET A 39 1.12 -8.51 -4.04
CA MET A 39 2.52 -8.42 -3.62
C MET A 39 2.86 -7.09 -2.95
N LEU A 40 1.84 -6.31 -2.57
CA LEU A 40 2.00 -5.13 -1.74
C LEU A 40 1.97 -5.49 -0.26
N ALA A 41 2.95 -4.97 0.49
CA ALA A 41 2.98 -5.05 1.94
C ALA A 41 3.04 -3.64 2.55
N PHE A 42 2.43 -3.43 3.71
CA PHE A 42 2.40 -2.13 4.41
C PHE A 42 3.13 -2.23 5.76
N SER A 43 3.89 -1.20 6.14
CA SER A 43 4.67 -1.27 7.39
C SER A 43 3.79 -1.16 8.64
N SER A 44 2.79 -0.30 8.58
CA SER A 44 1.77 -0.13 9.60
C SER A 44 0.54 0.52 8.94
N LEU A 45 -0.65 0.23 9.48
CA LEU A 45 -1.90 0.75 8.93
C LEU A 45 -2.66 1.49 10.03
N THR A 46 -3.04 2.73 9.73
CA THR A 46 -4.16 3.38 10.42
C THR A 46 -5.49 2.78 9.94
N ASP A 47 -6.60 3.03 10.62
CA ASP A 47 -7.92 2.57 10.17
C ASP A 47 -8.23 2.99 8.72
N SER A 48 -7.90 4.24 8.39
CA SER A 48 -8.06 4.76 7.02
C SER A 48 -7.16 4.05 6.02
N GLY A 49 -5.94 3.68 6.44
CA GLY A 49 -5.00 2.92 5.63
C GLY A 49 -5.49 1.49 5.39
N LEU A 50 -6.01 0.82 6.41
CA LEU A 50 -6.56 -0.53 6.30
C LEU A 50 -7.79 -0.57 5.39
N ALA A 51 -8.72 0.38 5.56
CA ALA A 51 -9.89 0.50 4.70
C ALA A 51 -9.49 0.73 3.23
N PHE A 52 -8.49 1.59 3.00
CA PHE A 52 -7.93 1.81 1.68
C PHE A 52 -7.28 0.54 1.10
N ALA A 53 -6.40 -0.13 1.86
CA ALA A 53 -5.67 -1.32 1.41
C ALA A 53 -6.62 -2.47 1.04
N ARG A 54 -7.64 -2.74 1.85
CA ARG A 54 -8.67 -3.76 1.57
C ARG A 54 -9.41 -3.49 0.27
N ASN A 55 -9.79 -2.24 0.03
CA ASN A 55 -10.48 -1.85 -1.19
C ASN A 55 -9.55 -1.93 -2.41
N TYR A 56 -8.31 -1.49 -2.27
CA TYR A 56 -7.34 -1.48 -3.35
C TYR A 56 -6.95 -2.89 -3.81
N ILE A 57 -6.69 -3.81 -2.87
CA ILE A 57 -6.27 -5.21 -3.15
C ILE A 57 -7.45 -6.10 -3.61
N SER A 58 -8.70 -5.61 -3.59
CA SER A 58 -9.86 -6.28 -4.20
C SER A 58 -10.07 -7.74 -3.77
N GLY A 59 -10.05 -8.00 -2.45
CA GLY A 59 -10.39 -9.32 -1.88
C GLY A 59 -9.20 -10.23 -1.53
N GLY A 60 -7.97 -9.82 -1.87
CA GLY A 60 -6.75 -10.49 -1.40
C GLY A 60 -6.40 -10.18 0.07
N LYS A 61 -5.47 -10.96 0.63
CA LYS A 61 -4.91 -10.75 1.97
C LYS A 61 -4.05 -9.48 1.98
N VAL A 62 -4.30 -8.58 2.94
CA VAL A 62 -3.41 -7.44 3.18
C VAL A 62 -2.12 -7.95 3.84
N LEU A 63 -0.98 -7.75 3.17
CA LEU A 63 0.33 -8.12 3.73
C LEU A 63 0.88 -6.98 4.59
N LEU A 64 1.54 -7.35 5.68
CA LEU A 64 2.21 -6.44 6.58
C LEU A 64 3.69 -6.79 6.65
N TYR A 65 4.53 -5.80 6.90
CA TYR A 65 5.95 -6.01 7.19
C TYR A 65 6.39 -5.11 8.34
N ASN A 66 7.41 -5.53 9.08
CA ASN A 66 8.01 -4.70 10.12
C ASN A 66 9.30 -4.07 9.59
N LEU A 67 9.54 -2.81 9.94
CA LEU A 67 10.81 -2.12 9.69
C LEU A 67 11.85 -2.41 10.77
N ASN A 68 11.39 -2.92 11.92
CA ASN A 68 12.22 -3.26 13.06
C ASN A 68 12.44 -4.79 13.09
N PRO A 69 13.64 -5.27 12.71
CA PRO A 69 13.94 -6.70 12.70
C PRO A 69 13.89 -7.34 14.10
N GLU A 70 14.09 -6.56 15.16
CA GLU A 70 14.03 -6.98 16.58
C GLU A 70 12.62 -7.41 17.05
N THR A 71 11.57 -7.13 16.28
CA THR A 71 10.16 -7.38 16.68
C THR A 71 9.46 -8.49 15.89
N CYS A 72 10.22 -9.27 15.10
CA CYS A 72 9.70 -10.46 14.44
C CYS A 72 9.77 -11.66 15.39
N HIS A 73 8.68 -11.91 16.13
CA HIS A 73 8.42 -13.18 16.83
C HIS A 73 7.32 -13.95 16.10
#